data_AF-A0A3Q3B0Q4-F1
#
_entry.id   AF-A0A3Q3B0Q4-F1
#
_cell.length_a   1.000
_cell.length_b   1.000
_cell.length_c   1.000
_cell.angle_alpha   90.00
_cell.angle_beta   90.00
_cell.angle_gamma   90.00
#
_symmetry.space_group_name_H-M   'P 1'
#
loop_
_entity.id
_entity.type
_entity.pdbx_description
1 polymer ?
#
loop_
_entity_poly.entity_id
_entity_poly.type
_entity_poly.pdbx_seq_one_letter_code
_entity_poly.pdbx_strand_id
1 'polypeptide(L)'
;IEGHICAKNKKKKTSKNNKSIENSRNAAKSRREKENGEFSELSKLLPLPAAITSQLDKASIIRLSCSYLRIRSLFPHGASCSVRGQPRLRSSAN
;
A
#
# COMPACT_ATOMS: atom_id res chain seq x y z
N ILE A 1 30.20 -27.20 26.05
CA ILE A 1 28.90 -27.63 25.47
C ILE A 1 28.61 -26.69 24.30
N GLU A 2 29.28 -27.01 23.19
CA GLU A 2 28.97 -26.74 21.78
C GLU A 2 27.90 -25.69 21.47
N GLY A 3 28.32 -24.44 21.27
CA GLY A 3 27.54 -23.43 20.54
C GLY A 3 27.71 -23.67 19.03
N HIS A 4 26.74 -24.34 18.42
CA HIS A 4 26.76 -24.62 16.98
C HIS A 4 26.77 -23.33 16.15
N ILE A 5 27.88 -23.14 15.46
CA ILE A 5 28.12 -22.19 14.39
C ILE A 5 27.02 -22.36 13.32
N CYS A 6 26.17 -21.34 13.14
CA CYS A 6 25.23 -21.31 12.01
C CYS A 6 26.00 -21.02 10.72
N ALA A 7 26.43 -22.09 10.07
CA ALA A 7 27.07 -22.08 8.76
C ALA A 7 26.09 -21.57 7.68
N LYS A 8 26.14 -20.28 7.34
CA LYS A 8 25.53 -19.78 6.11
C LYS A 8 26.45 -20.09 4.93
N ASN A 9 26.28 -21.30 4.42
CA ASN A 9 26.90 -21.82 3.20
C ASN A 9 26.82 -20.83 2.03
N LYS A 10 27.97 -20.25 1.69
CA LYS A 10 28.26 -19.59 0.40
C LYS A 10 28.27 -20.66 -0.71
N LYS A 11 27.10 -21.07 -1.22
CA LYS A 11 27.06 -21.89 -2.46
C LYS A 11 27.12 -20.99 -3.69
N LYS A 12 28.33 -20.90 -4.27
CA LYS A 12 28.60 -20.51 -5.65
C LYS A 12 27.66 -21.28 -6.60
N LYS A 13 26.69 -20.61 -7.21
CA LYS A 13 26.02 -21.06 -8.44
C LYS A 13 26.23 -19.99 -9.51
N THR A 14 27.37 -20.08 -10.17
CA THR A 14 27.87 -19.07 -11.11
C THR A 14 27.16 -19.18 -12.48
N SER A 15 26.64 -18.05 -12.93
CA SER A 15 26.16 -17.73 -14.29
C SER A 15 24.66 -17.93 -14.63
N LYS A 16 24.08 -19.14 -14.64
CA LYS A 16 22.65 -19.32 -15.03
C LYS A 16 21.64 -18.93 -13.93
N ASN A 17 22.01 -19.14 -12.65
CA ASN A 17 21.16 -18.81 -11.49
C ASN A 17 21.12 -17.31 -11.18
N ASN A 18 22.14 -16.55 -11.60
CA ASN A 18 22.16 -15.10 -11.41
C ASN A 18 21.12 -14.43 -12.31
N LYS A 19 20.86 -14.96 -13.52
CA LYS A 19 19.89 -14.39 -14.45
C LYS A 19 18.44 -14.55 -13.98
N SER A 20 18.06 -15.69 -13.39
CA SER A 20 16.69 -15.85 -12.87
C SER A 20 16.43 -15.00 -11.63
N ILE A 21 17.40 -14.93 -10.70
CA ILE A 21 17.30 -14.06 -9.52
C ILE A 21 17.26 -12.59 -9.94
N GLU A 22 18.07 -12.19 -10.91
CA GLU A 22 18.08 -10.83 -11.45
C GLU A 22 16.78 -10.49 -12.17
N ASN A 23 16.23 -11.42 -12.96
CA ASN A 23 14.91 -11.26 -13.59
C ASN A 23 13.80 -11.14 -12.53
N SER A 24 13.83 -11.96 -11.47
CA SER A 24 12.86 -11.86 -10.36
C SER A 24 13.02 -10.56 -9.56
N ARG A 25 14.25 -10.07 -9.37
CA ARG A 25 14.51 -8.77 -8.74
C ARG A 25 13.97 -7.63 -9.59
N ASN A 26 14.23 -7.64 -10.89
CA ASN A 26 13.75 -6.63 -11.82
C ASN A 26 12.21 -6.65 -11.93
N ALA A 27 11.60 -7.84 -11.95
CA ALA A 27 10.15 -7.99 -11.89
C ALA A 27 9.56 -7.44 -10.58
N ALA A 28 10.18 -7.73 -9.44
CA ALA A 28 9.75 -7.20 -8.15
C ALA A 28 9.91 -5.67 -8.06
N LYS A 29 11.00 -5.12 -8.62
CA LYS A 29 11.26 -3.68 -8.68
C LYS A 29 10.23 -2.99 -9.57
N SER A 30 10.00 -3.50 -10.78
CA SER A 30 8.99 -2.99 -11.71
C SER A 30 7.58 -3.00 -11.10
N ARG A 31 7.22 -4.05 -10.35
CA ARG A 31 5.95 -4.07 -9.59
C ARG A 31 5.84 -2.93 -8.58
N ARG A 32 6.91 -2.67 -7.81
CA ARG A 32 6.94 -1.58 -6.82
C ARG A 32 6.89 -0.20 -7.49
N GLU A 33 7.60 -0.02 -8.60
CA GLU A 33 7.60 1.23 -9.38
C GLU A 33 6.23 1.52 -9.98
N LYS A 34 5.58 0.51 -10.56
CA LYS A 34 4.21 0.64 -11.09
C LYS A 34 3.23 1.03 -10.00
N GLU A 35 3.25 0.32 -8.87
CA GLU A 35 2.41 0.63 -7.70
C GLU A 35 2.66 2.05 -7.20
N ASN A 36 3.92 2.49 -7.06
CA ASN A 36 4.25 3.86 -6.68
C ASN A 36 3.71 4.90 -7.67
N GLY A 37 3.75 4.60 -8.97
CA GLY A 37 3.16 5.45 -10.02
C GLY A 37 1.64 5.60 -9.84
N GLU A 38 0.94 4.49 -9.65
CA GLU A 38 -0.51 4.48 -9.40
C GLU A 38 -0.88 5.27 -8.12
N PHE A 39 -0.10 5.13 -7.04
CA PHE A 39 -0.29 5.93 -5.83
C PHE A 39 -0.09 7.43 -6.06
N SER A 40 0.93 7.80 -6.84
CA SER A 40 1.19 9.20 -7.18
C SER A 40 0.04 9.78 -8.01
N GLU A 41 -0.45 9.03 -9.00
CA GLU A 41 -1.60 9.45 -9.81
C GLU A 41 -2.87 9.59 -8.97
N LEU A 42 -3.18 8.61 -8.11
CA LEU A 42 -4.32 8.65 -7.20
C LEU A 42 -4.29 9.89 -6.29
N SER A 43 -3.11 10.26 -5.77
CA SER A 43 -2.96 11.44 -4.92
C SER A 43 -3.30 12.75 -5.64
N LYS A 44 -3.07 12.83 -6.96
CA LYS A 44 -3.37 14.01 -7.79
C LYS A 44 -4.87 14.16 -8.10
N LEU A 45 -5.63 13.07 -7.99
CA LEU A 45 -7.08 13.07 -8.22
C LEU A 45 -7.88 13.53 -6.98
N LEU A 46 -7.23 13.61 -5.81
CA LEU A 46 -7.86 14.14 -4.61
C LEU A 46 -8.13 15.65 -4.78
N PRO A 47 -9.24 16.18 -4.24
CA PRO A 47 -9.55 17.61 -4.27
C PRO A 47 -8.71 18.38 -3.23
N LEU A 48 -7.38 18.26 -3.33
CA LEU A 48 -6.41 18.85 -2.41
C LEU A 48 -5.27 19.50 -3.22
N PRO A 49 -4.65 20.58 -2.71
CA PRO A 49 -3.49 21.19 -3.36
C PRO A 49 -2.33 20.20 -3.53
N ALA A 50 -1.64 20.27 -4.68
CA ALA A 50 -0.51 19.41 -5.01
C ALA A 50 0.64 19.46 -3.99
N ALA A 51 0.83 20.62 -3.34
CA ALA A 51 1.82 20.82 -2.28
C ALA A 51 1.60 19.90 -1.07
N ILE A 52 0.34 19.52 -0.80
CA ILE A 52 -0.04 18.65 0.31
C ILE A 52 -0.02 17.20 -0.15
N THR A 53 -0.60 16.89 -1.32
CA THR A 53 -0.70 15.51 -1.82
C THR A 53 0.66 14.88 -2.11
N SER A 54 1.67 15.68 -2.47
CA SER A 54 3.04 15.21 -2.65
C SER A 54 3.74 14.77 -1.35
N GLN A 55 3.24 15.19 -0.19
CA GLN A 55 3.82 14.86 1.12
C GLN A 55 3.07 13.71 1.82
N LEU A 56 1.97 13.24 1.24
CA LEU A 56 1.17 12.17 1.84
C LEU A 56 1.87 10.82 1.72
N ASP A 57 1.88 10.09 2.82
CA ASP A 57 2.26 8.69 2.80
C ASP A 57 1.20 7.82 2.11
N LYS A 58 1.59 6.62 1.66
CA LYS A 58 0.72 5.70 0.92
C LYS A 58 -0.57 5.34 1.68
N ALA A 59 -0.50 5.19 3.00
CA ALA A 59 -1.67 4.81 3.80
C ALA A 59 -2.65 5.97 3.91
N SER A 60 -2.14 7.18 4.10
CA SER A 60 -2.95 8.40 4.09
C SER A 60 -3.64 8.60 2.74
N ILE A 61 -2.94 8.41 1.60
CA ILE A 61 -3.55 8.48 0.27
C ILE A 61 -4.78 7.55 0.20
N ILE A 62 -4.65 6.28 0.59
CA ILE A 62 -5.80 5.34 0.59
C ILE A 62 -6.93 5.80 1.51
N ARG A 63 -6.61 6.17 2.75
CA ARG A 63 -7.63 6.60 3.74
C ARG A 63 -8.42 7.80 3.25
N LEU A 64 -7.73 8.79 2.69
CA LEU A 64 -8.35 10.01 2.17
C LEU A 64 -9.16 9.72 0.89
N SER A 65 -8.63 8.93 -0.05
CA SER A 65 -9.37 8.52 -1.26
C SER A 65 -10.65 7.76 -0.91
N CYS A 66 -10.57 6.78 0.00
CA CYS A 66 -11.74 6.04 0.46
C CYS A 66 -12.75 6.97 1.14
N SER A 67 -12.31 7.84 2.03
CA SER A 67 -13.19 8.82 2.71
C SER A 67 -13.87 9.75 1.70
N TYR A 68 -13.11 10.27 0.74
CA TYR A 68 -13.61 11.15 -0.31
C TYR A 68 -14.72 10.49 -1.13
N LEU A 69 -14.54 9.26 -1.58
CA LEU A 69 -15.56 8.53 -2.34
C LEU A 69 -16.84 8.29 -1.50
N ARG A 70 -16.69 8.00 -0.19
CA ARG A 70 -17.83 7.83 0.71
C ARG A 70 -18.61 9.12 0.85
N ILE A 71 -17.93 10.24 1.09
CA ILE A 71 -18.56 11.56 1.22
C ILE A 71 -19.23 11.97 -0.11
N ARG A 72 -18.57 11.76 -1.24
CA ARG A 72 -19.12 12.02 -2.59
C ARG A 72 -20.42 11.25 -2.84
N SER A 73 -20.48 9.99 -2.39
CA SER A 73 -21.69 9.15 -2.52
C SER A 73 -22.82 9.55 -1.55
N LEU A 74 -22.49 10.12 -0.39
CA LEU A 74 -23.48 10.57 0.60
C LEU A 74 -24.08 11.92 0.23
N PHE A 75 -23.33 12.77 -0.47
CA PHE A 75 -23.74 14.13 -0.81
C PHE A 75 -23.67 14.39 -2.32
N PRO A 76 -24.58 13.81 -3.12
CA PRO A 76 -24.64 14.10 -4.54
C PRO A 76 -24.89 15.60 -4.83
N HIS A 77 -25.49 16.35 -3.88
CA HIS A 77 -25.79 17.79 -4.00
C HIS A 77 -25.34 18.64 -2.78
N GLY A 78 -24.29 18.24 -2.05
CA GLY A 78 -23.62 19.13 -1.08
C GLY A 78 -24.28 19.33 0.30
N ALA A 79 -25.33 18.59 0.66
CA ALA A 79 -25.98 18.72 1.97
C ALA A 79 -25.37 17.77 3.00
N SER A 80 -24.37 18.24 3.77
CA SER A 80 -23.62 17.52 4.80
C SER A 80 -24.45 16.70 5.83
N CYS A 81 -23.72 15.85 6.56
CA CYS A 81 -24.05 15.07 7.76
C CYS A 81 -25.14 13.96 7.67
N SER A 82 -24.71 12.73 7.34
CA SER A 82 -25.14 11.54 8.09
C SER A 82 -24.09 10.44 7.93
N VAL A 83 -23.27 10.23 8.96
CA VAL A 83 -22.33 9.11 9.04
C VAL A 83 -23.16 7.83 9.19
N ARG A 84 -23.61 7.26 8.07
CA ARG A 84 -24.27 5.96 8.08
C ARG A 84 -23.25 4.87 8.36
N GLY A 85 -23.25 4.40 9.60
CA GLY A 85 -23.04 2.99 9.93
C GLY A 85 -21.63 2.59 10.34
N GLN A 86 -21.41 2.52 11.64
CA GLN A 86 -20.66 1.41 12.24
C GLN A 86 -21.68 0.40 12.79
N PRO A 87 -21.90 -0.75 12.15
CA PRO A 87 -22.37 -1.93 12.85
C PRO A 87 -21.23 -2.93 12.92
N ARG A 88 -20.61 -3.07 14.10
CA ARG A 88 -20.08 -4.35 14.58
C ARG A 88 -20.15 -4.40 16.11
N LEU A 89 -21.36 -4.67 16.58
CA LEU A 89 -21.51 -5.52 17.76
C LEU A 89 -20.94 -6.90 17.39
N ARG A 90 -19.88 -7.31 18.06
CA ARG A 90 -19.73 -8.70 18.44
C ARG A 90 -19.16 -8.73 19.86
N SER A 91 -20.07 -8.42 20.78
CA SER A 91 -19.98 -8.94 22.13
C SER A 91 -19.94 -10.47 21.99
N SER A 92 -18.81 -11.09 22.31
CA SER A 92 -18.78 -12.52 22.56
C SER A 92 -19.03 -12.68 24.05
N ALA A 93 -20.23 -13.15 24.38
CA ALA A 93 -20.54 -13.73 25.67
C ALA A 93 -19.78 -15.07 25.86
N ASN A 94 -19.61 -15.40 27.14
CA ASN A 94 -19.00 -16.59 27.78
C ASN A 94 -17.48 -16.58 27.92
#